data_AF-A0A5C7Q2B8-F1
#
_entry.id   AF-A0A5C7Q2B8-F1
#
_cell.length_a   1.000
_cell.length_b   1.000
_cell.length_c   1.000
_cell.angle_alpha   90.00
_cell.angle_beta   90.00
_cell.angle_gamma   90.00
#
_symmetry.space_group_name_H-M   'P 1'
#
loop_
_entity.id
_entity.type
_entity.pdbx_description
1 polymer ?
#
loop_
_entity_poly.entity_id
_entity_poly.type
_entity_poly.pdbx_seq_one_letter_code
_entity_poly.pdbx_strand_id
1 'polypeptide(L)' 'HHEAIASLKWPAMTMEFAVANPSLLAGLKPGSAVNFEFVERQPGEWVITRVAPKANPAHSGH' A
#
# COMPACT_ATOMS: atom_id res chain seq x y z
N HIS A 1 0.32 -4.44 -6.84
CA HIS A 1 -0.91 -3.98 -7.51
C HIS A 1 -1.71 -3.16 -6.51
N HIS A 2 -2.08 -1.93 -6.86
CA HIS A 2 -2.97 -1.09 -6.07
C HIS A 2 -4.33 -0.99 -6.76
N GLU A 3 -5.38 -0.76 -5.96
CA GLU A 3 -6.72 -0.48 -6.48
C GLU A 3 -6.79 0.94 -7.06
N ALA A 4 -7.88 1.27 -7.77
CA ALA A 4 -8.04 2.61 -8.35
C ALA A 4 -7.97 3.71 -7.27
N ILE A 5 -7.17 4.75 -7.55
CA ILE A 5 -7.02 5.92 -6.66
C ILE A 5 -7.77 7.07 -7.32
N ALA A 6 -9.05 7.21 -6.95
CA ALA A 6 -9.96 8.17 -7.58
C ALA A 6 -9.46 9.62 -7.50
N SER A 7 -8.86 10.01 -6.37
CA SER A 7 -8.34 11.36 -6.15
C SER A 7 -7.25 11.76 -7.15
N LEU A 8 -6.46 10.80 -7.64
CA LEU A 8 -5.40 11.00 -8.63
C LEU A 8 -5.84 10.57 -10.04
N LYS A 9 -7.08 10.07 -10.20
CA LYS A 9 -7.62 9.52 -11.44
C LYS A 9 -6.76 8.37 -12.00
N TRP A 10 -6.13 7.60 -11.12
CA TRP A 10 -5.34 6.44 -11.52
C TRP A 10 -6.20 5.17 -11.52
N PRO A 11 -6.14 4.35 -12.60
CA PRO A 11 -6.80 3.05 -12.60
C PRO A 11 -6.12 2.09 -11.62
N ALA A 12 -6.73 0.93 -11.41
CA ALA A 12 -6.04 -0.18 -10.76
C ALA A 12 -4.85 -0.60 -11.63
N MET A 13 -3.65 -0.59 -11.07
CA MET A 13 -2.42 -0.90 -11.79
C MET A 13 -1.29 -1.34 -10.86
N THR A 14 -0.20 -1.81 -11.46
CA THR A 14 1.04 -2.12 -10.74
C THR A 14 2.05 -1.03 -11.04
N MET A 15 2.54 -0.38 -10.00
CA MET A 15 3.64 0.57 -10.07
C MET A 15 4.49 0.47 -8.81
N GLU A 16 5.68 1.06 -8.85
CA GLU A 16 6.61 1.10 -7.74
C GLU A 16 6.34 2.30 -6.84
N PHE A 17 6.40 2.06 -5.53
CA PHE A 17 6.35 3.10 -4.51
C PHE A 17 7.61 2.99 -3.66
N ALA A 18 8.26 4.12 -3.40
CA ALA A 18 9.31 4.16 -2.39
C ALA A 18 8.67 4.05 -0.99
N VAL A 19 9.45 3.62 0.01
CA VAL A 19 9.02 3.59 1.41
C VAL A 19 9.81 4.59 2.22
N ALA A 20 9.12 5.37 3.05
CA ALA A 20 9.78 6.35 3.92
C ALA A 20 10.68 5.68 4.97
N ASN A 21 10.35 4.45 5.37
CA ASN A 21 11.14 3.66 6.32
C ASN A 21 10.98 2.16 6.03
N PRO A 22 12.08 1.37 5.98
CA PRO A 22 12.00 -0.08 5.74
C PRO A 22 11.18 -0.84 6.79
N SER A 23 11.07 -0.34 8.02
CA SER A 23 10.25 -0.95 9.07
C SER A 23 8.76 -0.98 8.72
N LEU A 24 8.28 -0.15 7.78
CA LEU A 24 6.90 -0.20 7.29
C LEU A 24 6.56 -1.51 6.57
N LEU A 25 7.58 -2.21 6.06
CA LEU A 25 7.43 -3.49 5.38
C LEU A 25 7.63 -4.70 6.30
N ALA A 26 8.03 -4.46 7.55
CA ALA A 26 8.32 -5.54 8.49
C ALA A 26 7.07 -6.41 8.74
N GLY A 27 7.21 -7.72 8.54
CA GLY A 27 6.12 -8.68 8.73
C GLY A 27 5.12 -8.76 7.58
N LEU A 28 5.28 -7.96 6.51
CA LEU A 28 4.48 -8.11 5.30
C LEU A 28 5.00 -9.24 4.42
N LYS A 29 4.08 -10.05 3.89
CA LYS A 29 4.39 -11.15 2.97
C LYS A 29 3.91 -10.76 1.57
N PRO A 30 4.65 -11.11 0.50
CA PRO A 30 4.17 -10.94 -0.86
C PRO A 30 2.75 -11.50 -1.02
N GLY A 31 1.87 -10.75 -1.68
CA GLY A 31 0.45 -11.10 -1.85
C GLY A 31 -0.48 -10.68 -0.70
N SER A 32 0.03 -10.16 0.42
CA SER A 32 -0.82 -9.64 1.49
C SER A 32 -1.54 -8.35 1.05
N ALA A 33 -2.84 -8.27 1.31
CA ALA A 33 -3.59 -7.04 1.13
C ALA A 33 -3.29 -6.07 2.29
N VAL A 34 -3.00 -4.82 1.96
CA VAL A 34 -2.67 -3.76 2.93
C VAL A 34 -3.42 -2.48 2.60
N ASN A 35 -3.70 -1.69 3.63
CA ASN A 35 -4.01 -0.28 3.50
C ASN A 35 -2.70 0.50 3.64
N PHE A 36 -2.47 1.46 2.76
CA PHE A 36 -1.28 2.30 2.82
C PHE A 36 -1.64 3.77 2.56
N GLU A 37 -0.81 4.65 3.10
CA GLU A 37 -0.84 6.09 2.83
C GLU A 37 0.47 6.47 2.16
N PHE A 38 0.39 7.41 1.23
CA PHE A 38 1.55 7.86 0.47
C PHE A 38 1.45 9.36 0.16
N VAL A 39 2.59 9.96 -0.15
CA VAL A 39 2.72 11.38 -0.54
C VAL A 39 3.60 11.50 -1.78
N GLU A 40 3.39 12.53 -2.59
CA GLU A 40 4.32 12.92 -3.64
C GLU A 40 5.44 13.77 -3.01
N ARG A 41 6.69 13.31 -3.08
CA ARG A 41 7.84 14.07 -2.58
C ARG A 41 8.49 14.92 -3.66
N GLN A 42 8.47 14.42 -4.89
CA GLN A 42 8.93 15.08 -6.10
C GLN A 42 7.99 14.67 -7.24
N PRO A 43 7.92 15.41 -8.36
CA PRO A 43 7.08 15.04 -9.49
C PRO A 43 7.33 13.59 -9.93
N GLY A 44 6.33 12.71 -9.73
CA GLY A 44 6.42 11.28 -10.04
C GLY A 44 7.07 10.39 -8.96
N GLU A 45 7.56 10.95 -7.86
CA GLU A 45 8.11 10.21 -6.72
C GLU A 45 7.07 10.05 -5.61
N TRP A 46 6.47 8.87 -5.55
CA TRP A 46 5.43 8.52 -4.58
C TRP A 46 6.00 7.68 -3.44
N VAL A 47 5.92 8.21 -2.22
CA VAL A 47 6.54 7.62 -1.04
C VAL A 47 5.46 7.19 -0.05
N ILE A 48 5.44 5.91 0.28
CA ILE A 48 4.58 5.34 1.33
C ILE A 48 5.07 5.80 2.69
N THR A 49 4.18 6.40 3.47
CA THR A 49 4.44 6.92 4.82
C THR A 49 3.78 6.09 5.92
N ARG A 50 2.75 5.31 5.58
CA ARG A 50 2.09 4.37 6.49
C ARG A 50 1.67 3.10 5.76
N VAL A 51 1.82 1.96 6.42
CA VAL A 51 1.24 0.69 5.99
C VAL A 51 0.51 0.08 7.19
N ALA A 52 -0.67 -0.47 6.94
CA ALA A 52 -1.43 -1.25 7.88
C ALA A 52 -1.95 -2.50 7.17
N PRO A 53 -1.97 -3.68 7.83
CA PRO A 53 -2.69 -4.83 7.31
C PRO A 53 -4.11 -4.41 6.98
N LYS A 54 -4.57 -4.69 5.75
CA LYS A 54 -5.99 -4.57 5.46
C LYS A 54 -6.62 -5.66 6.30
N ALA A 55 -7.40 -5.29 7.31
CA ALA A 55 -8.08 -6.24 8.16
C ALA A 55 -8.94 -7.13 7.25
N ASN A 56 -8.43 -8.30 6.92
CA ASN A 56 -9.27 -9.37 6.49
C ASN A 56 -10.08 -9.72 7.74
N PRO A 57 -11.42 -9.83 7.69
CA PRO A 57 -12.12 -10.49 8.77
C PRO A 57 -11.44 -11.85 8.93
N ALA A 58 -10.74 -12.02 10.04
CA ALA A 58 -9.99 -13.24 10.31
C ALA A 58 -11.02 -14.37 10.34
N HIS A 59 -10.80 -15.37 9.48
CA HIS A 59 -10.89 -16.77 9.84
C HIS A 59 -11.99 -17.09 10.87
N SER A 60 -13.24 -17.22 10.42
CA SER A 60 -14.20 -18.05 11.15
C SER A 60 -13.62 -19.46 11.16
N GLY A 61 -13.11 -19.86 12.31
CA GLY A 61 -12.77 -21.25 12.55
C GLY A 61 -14.00 -22.13 12.37
N HIS A 62 -13.78 -23.29 11.76
CA HIS A 62 -14.43 -24.54 12.11
C HIS A 62 -13.52 -25.69 11.68
#